data_AF-A0A494Z330-F1
#
_entry.id   AF-A0A494Z330-F1
#
_cell.length_a   1.000
_cell.length_b   1.000
_cell.length_c   1.000
_cell.angle_alpha   90.00
_cell.angle_beta   90.00
_cell.angle_gamma   90.00
#
_symmetry.space_group_name_H-M   'P 1'
#
loop_
_entity.id
_entity.type
_entity.pdbx_description
1 polymer ?
#
loop_
_entity_poly.entity_id
_entity_poly.type
_entity_poly.pdbx_seq_one_letter_code
_entity_poly.pdbx_strand_id
1 'polypeptide(L)'
;MKLFNVSELPVCINDTDLKGKLYVSFQIGAGFASRRIIVDGSETIIGSATAKVYFNYLKIILKKKYHLDVDCRVTMNQSSIYWESTPEKCVGELQNVVNELFLASIEESIFVKEKEDTIERYKNNYKHLEFRGRMQILEFADKNKNFRLSQLSTDLLHVDLGKVSFMREHLFFPGNMFVFIHGNENQKQLETVSIPDKKTAEVEQVHHLQDFNFLQDEVLQRQMNGSYQCGGIKFDRNPTTVDLTLEHAVLSIIGEILFQGLHEVKVDRMDASILYYETPLKKYKLRVFDCITEVNIEKAKEEIMNKMDVLVGRKPKEFVLLAGKLYFNNIDIYLWFAYIKSINRKQMEDFLNMRDYKVREGYVNYYKEGDKYGVI
;
A
#
# COMPACT_ATOMS: atom_id res chain seq x y z
N MET A 1 0.97 14.79 15.68
CA MET A 1 1.62 15.14 14.40
C MET A 1 1.18 16.52 13.97
N LYS A 2 2.00 17.15 13.15
CA LYS A 2 1.71 18.42 12.49
C LYS A 2 1.71 18.17 10.98
N LEU A 3 0.58 18.39 10.32
CA LEU A 3 0.45 18.36 8.87
C LEU A 3 0.52 19.80 8.34
N PHE A 4 1.37 20.04 7.35
CA PHE A 4 1.54 21.33 6.68
C PHE A 4 1.98 21.09 5.23
N ASN A 5 2.04 22.14 4.43
CA ASN A 5 2.47 22.06 3.04
C ASN A 5 3.80 22.77 2.83
N VAL A 6 4.68 22.18 2.05
CA VAL A 6 5.90 22.81 1.51
C VAL A 6 5.71 22.93 0.00
N SER A 7 5.32 24.10 -0.49
CA SER A 7 5.02 24.32 -1.93
C SER A 7 4.06 23.24 -2.47
N GLU A 8 2.89 23.11 -1.85
CA GLU A 8 1.84 22.10 -2.11
C GLU A 8 2.18 20.64 -1.76
N LEU A 9 3.43 20.29 -1.47
CA LEU A 9 3.79 18.96 -0.99
C LEU A 9 3.32 18.79 0.46
N PRO A 10 2.39 17.87 0.76
CA PRO A 10 1.95 17.64 2.12
C PRO A 10 3.05 16.93 2.93
N VAL A 11 3.41 17.52 4.07
CA VAL A 11 4.43 17.03 5.00
C VAL A 11 3.82 16.86 6.38
N CYS A 12 4.01 15.68 6.97
CA CYS A 12 3.53 15.34 8.30
C CYS A 12 4.70 15.00 9.22
N ILE A 13 4.81 15.68 10.36
CA ILE A 13 5.81 15.40 11.39
C ILE A 13 5.11 14.76 12.59
N ASN A 14 5.55 13.56 12.98
CA ASN A 14 5.23 12.97 14.27
C ASN A 14 6.37 13.24 15.27
N ASP A 15 6.23 14.31 16.04
CA ASP A 15 7.18 14.67 17.10
C ASP A 15 7.25 13.54 18.13
N THR A 16 8.41 12.91 18.25
CA THR A 16 8.69 11.81 19.19
C THR A 16 10.18 11.81 19.51
N ASP A 17 10.54 11.67 20.78
CA ASP A 17 11.94 11.54 21.16
C ASP A 17 12.50 10.17 20.77
N LEU A 18 13.26 10.15 19.68
CA LEU A 18 13.91 8.97 19.13
C LEU A 18 15.44 9.07 19.24
N LYS A 19 15.96 9.76 20.27
CA LYS A 19 17.40 9.89 20.55
C LYS A 19 18.18 10.50 19.38
N GLY A 20 17.63 11.56 18.78
CA GLY A 20 18.25 12.28 17.67
C GLY A 20 18.17 11.58 16.31
N LYS A 21 17.40 10.49 16.19
CA LYS A 21 17.11 9.86 14.90
C LYS A 21 15.78 10.32 14.32
N LEU A 22 15.73 10.39 13.01
CA LEU A 22 14.52 10.61 12.22
C LEU A 22 14.29 9.44 11.28
N TYR A 23 13.03 9.08 11.11
CA TYR A 23 12.61 8.07 10.16
C TYR A 23 11.72 8.75 9.14
N VAL A 24 12.16 8.77 7.88
CA VAL A 24 11.50 9.52 6.83
C VAL A 24 10.93 8.55 5.81
N SER A 25 9.69 8.80 5.38
CA SER A 25 9.13 8.16 4.20
C SER A 25 8.59 9.20 3.23
N PHE A 26 9.05 9.12 2.00
CA PHE A 26 8.53 9.88 0.87
C PHE A 26 7.66 8.95 0.03
N GLN A 27 6.39 9.29 -0.10
CA GLN A 27 5.36 8.46 -0.72
C GLN A 27 4.87 9.14 -1.99
N ILE A 28 4.62 8.36 -3.03
CA ILE A 28 4.20 8.83 -4.35
C ILE A 28 3.04 7.94 -4.82
N GLY A 29 1.96 8.55 -5.31
CA GLY A 29 0.77 7.87 -5.80
C GLY A 29 0.97 7.21 -7.17
N ALA A 30 1.96 6.32 -7.25
CA ALA A 30 2.26 5.48 -8.39
C ALA A 30 2.56 4.07 -7.89
N GLY A 31 1.75 3.09 -8.28
CA GLY A 31 1.88 1.70 -7.85
C GLY A 31 1.62 0.69 -8.98
N PHE A 32 1.40 -0.57 -8.62
CA PHE A 32 1.06 -1.62 -9.59
C PHE A 32 -0.26 -1.37 -10.32
N ALA A 33 -1.19 -0.63 -9.71
CA ALA A 33 -2.47 -0.26 -10.29
C ALA A 33 -2.38 0.92 -11.28
N SER A 34 -1.29 1.70 -11.26
CA SER A 34 -1.11 2.87 -12.12
C SER A 34 -0.72 2.52 -13.57
N ARG A 35 -1.08 1.32 -14.04
CA ARG A 35 -0.73 0.76 -15.36
C ARG A 35 -1.28 1.58 -16.52
N ARG A 36 -2.45 2.19 -16.34
CA ARG A 36 -3.20 2.95 -17.35
C ARG A 36 -3.46 4.34 -16.78
N ILE A 37 -3.06 5.37 -17.52
CA ILE A 37 -3.14 6.77 -17.11
C ILE A 37 -3.86 7.53 -18.23
N ILE A 38 -4.89 8.30 -17.89
CA ILE A 38 -5.50 9.26 -18.80
C ILE A 38 -4.91 10.63 -18.49
N VAL A 39 -4.43 11.31 -19.54
CA VAL A 39 -3.94 12.69 -19.49
C VAL A 39 -4.69 13.47 -20.55
N ASP A 40 -5.41 14.52 -20.15
CA ASP A 40 -6.19 15.38 -21.05
C ASP A 40 -7.09 14.58 -22.01
N GLY A 41 -7.72 13.52 -21.49
CA GLY A 41 -8.62 12.61 -22.23
C GLY A 41 -7.93 11.53 -23.09
N SER A 42 -6.60 11.53 -23.18
CA SER A 42 -5.83 10.50 -23.90
C SER A 42 -5.28 9.44 -22.97
N GLU A 43 -5.56 8.18 -23.26
CA GLU A 43 -5.10 7.05 -22.45
C GLU A 43 -3.73 6.53 -22.89
N THR A 44 -2.82 6.37 -21.93
CA THR A 44 -1.50 5.75 -22.11
C THR A 44 -1.33 4.55 -21.19
N ILE A 45 -0.81 3.44 -21.75
CA ILE A 45 -0.49 2.22 -21.00
C ILE A 45 1.00 2.19 -20.66
N ILE A 46 1.34 2.46 -19.40
CA ILE A 46 2.72 2.38 -18.91
C ILE A 46 3.09 1.00 -18.37
N GLY A 47 2.14 0.14 -18.02
CA GLY A 47 2.42 -1.19 -17.46
C GLY A 47 2.54 -1.22 -15.94
N SER A 48 2.07 -2.29 -15.30
CA SER A 48 2.08 -2.43 -13.83
C SER A 48 3.50 -2.49 -13.24
N ALA A 49 4.50 -2.89 -14.02
CA ALA A 49 5.87 -3.05 -13.56
C ALA A 49 6.68 -1.74 -13.49
N THR A 50 6.19 -0.67 -14.13
CA THR A 50 6.97 0.56 -14.39
C THR A 50 7.41 1.26 -13.12
N ALA A 51 6.51 1.39 -12.13
CA ALA A 51 6.85 1.91 -10.82
C ALA A 51 7.95 1.06 -10.15
N LYS A 52 7.84 -0.28 -10.18
CA LYS A 52 8.83 -1.16 -9.53
C LYS A 52 10.23 -1.03 -10.12
N VAL A 53 10.35 -0.97 -11.44
CA VAL A 53 11.66 -0.79 -12.11
C VAL A 53 12.24 0.57 -11.75
N TYR A 54 11.45 1.64 -11.86
CA TYR A 54 11.95 2.99 -11.58
C TYR A 54 12.36 3.21 -10.12
N PHE A 55 11.60 2.68 -9.16
CA PHE A 55 11.96 2.83 -7.74
C PHE A 55 13.20 2.03 -7.34
N ASN A 56 13.47 0.90 -8.00
CA ASN A 56 14.76 0.23 -7.80
C ASN A 56 15.91 1.03 -8.43
N TYR A 57 15.70 1.69 -9.58
CA TYR A 57 16.65 2.63 -10.16
C TYR A 57 16.94 3.80 -9.21
N LEU A 58 15.91 4.42 -8.61
CA LEU A 58 16.09 5.49 -7.63
C LEU A 58 16.94 5.05 -6.44
N LYS A 59 16.72 3.83 -5.94
CA LYS A 59 17.54 3.27 -4.86
C LYS A 59 19.03 3.24 -5.21
N ILE A 60 19.38 2.87 -6.45
CA ILE A 60 20.77 2.86 -6.91
C ILE A 60 21.34 4.26 -7.00
N ILE A 61 20.60 5.19 -7.63
CA ILE A 61 21.09 6.55 -7.87
C ILE A 61 21.26 7.33 -6.59
N LEU A 62 20.31 7.25 -5.66
CA LEU A 62 20.40 7.94 -4.37
C LEU A 62 21.63 7.48 -3.58
N LYS A 63 21.92 6.18 -3.61
CA LYS A 63 23.13 5.62 -3.01
C LYS A 63 24.41 6.05 -3.73
N LYS A 64 24.42 6.03 -5.07
CA LYS A 64 25.60 6.36 -5.89
C LYS A 64 25.97 7.84 -5.80
N LYS A 65 25.00 8.75 -5.89
CA LYS A 65 25.24 10.20 -5.98
C LYS A 65 25.33 10.89 -4.63
N TYR A 66 24.54 10.43 -3.65
CA TYR A 66 24.37 11.13 -2.37
C TYR A 66 24.78 10.29 -1.16
N HIS A 67 25.24 9.05 -1.36
CA HIS A 67 25.52 8.10 -0.28
C HIS A 67 24.32 7.86 0.65
N LEU A 68 23.11 8.03 0.11
CA LEU A 68 21.85 7.85 0.83
C LEU A 68 21.34 6.42 0.64
N ASP A 69 21.37 5.60 1.70
CA ASP A 69 20.85 4.24 1.66
C ASP A 69 19.34 4.25 1.91
N VAL A 70 18.58 3.89 0.88
CA VAL A 70 17.12 3.93 0.92
C VAL A 70 16.50 2.54 0.75
N ASP A 71 15.34 2.33 1.38
CA ASP A 71 14.43 1.22 1.07
C ASP A 71 13.30 1.73 0.17
N CYS A 72 13.10 1.07 -0.96
CA CYS A 72 12.05 1.42 -1.91
C CYS A 72 11.02 0.29 -2.01
N ARG A 73 9.75 0.60 -1.73
CA ARG A 73 8.64 -0.37 -1.81
C ARG A 73 7.57 0.12 -2.76
N VAL A 74 6.98 -0.82 -3.49
CA VAL A 74 5.87 -0.56 -4.42
C VAL A 74 4.70 -1.41 -3.99
N THR A 75 3.54 -0.78 -3.86
CA THR A 75 2.26 -1.41 -3.51
C THR A 75 1.28 -1.19 -4.65
N MET A 76 0.00 -1.51 -4.45
CA MET A 76 -1.01 -1.34 -5.49
C MET A 76 -1.21 0.13 -5.89
N ASN A 77 -1.36 1.02 -4.91
CA ASN A 77 -1.74 2.41 -5.17
C ASN A 77 -0.56 3.39 -5.10
N GLN A 78 0.50 3.02 -4.39
CA GLN A 78 1.62 3.93 -4.10
C GLN A 78 2.97 3.23 -4.10
N SER A 79 4.02 4.04 -4.13
CA SER A 79 5.39 3.66 -3.91
C SER A 79 6.04 4.55 -2.84
N SER A 80 6.97 3.97 -2.08
CA SER A 80 7.61 4.61 -0.94
C SER A 80 9.13 4.62 -1.09
N ILE A 81 9.79 5.71 -0.71
CA ILE A 81 11.22 5.81 -0.45
C ILE A 81 11.39 6.05 1.05
N TYR A 82 12.07 5.15 1.75
CA TYR A 82 12.33 5.23 3.18
C TYR A 82 13.82 5.36 3.46
N TRP A 83 14.18 6.19 4.44
CA TRP A 83 15.54 6.25 4.99
C TRP A 83 15.53 6.69 6.46
N GLU A 84 16.67 6.44 7.12
CA GLU A 84 16.97 6.98 8.45
C GLU A 84 17.84 8.23 8.29
N SER A 85 17.52 9.27 9.05
CA SER A 85 18.21 10.56 9.03
C SER A 85 18.50 11.05 10.46
N THR A 86 19.19 12.19 10.56
CA THR A 86 19.26 13.04 11.75
C THR A 86 18.67 14.43 11.41
N PRO A 87 18.30 15.25 12.41
CA PRO A 87 17.79 16.60 12.15
C PRO A 87 18.73 17.46 11.28
N GLU A 88 20.04 17.32 11.46
CA GLU A 88 21.04 18.11 10.72
C GLU A 88 21.10 17.76 9.23
N LYS A 89 20.73 16.53 8.87
CA LYS A 89 20.82 15.99 7.50
C LYS A 89 19.49 15.97 6.75
N CYS A 90 18.37 15.92 7.47
CA CYS A 90 17.06 15.59 6.92
C CYS A 90 16.66 16.49 5.75
N VAL A 91 16.82 17.80 5.89
CA VAL A 91 16.47 18.77 4.85
C VAL A 91 17.29 18.55 3.58
N GLY A 92 18.60 18.35 3.71
CA GLY A 92 19.49 18.11 2.57
C GLY A 92 19.20 16.78 1.87
N GLU A 93 18.97 15.72 2.65
CA GLU A 93 18.60 14.40 2.10
C GLU A 93 17.25 14.43 1.41
N LEU A 94 16.26 15.12 1.99
CA LEU A 94 14.95 15.33 1.39
C LEU A 94 15.05 16.12 0.08
N GLN A 95 15.87 17.18 0.05
CA GLN A 95 16.13 17.95 -1.17
C GLN A 95 16.78 17.06 -2.26
N ASN A 96 17.71 16.18 -1.90
CA ASN A 96 18.33 15.24 -2.85
C ASN A 96 17.28 14.29 -3.46
N VAL A 97 16.36 13.76 -2.64
CA VAL A 97 15.26 12.93 -3.11
C VAL A 97 14.35 13.72 -4.07
N VAL A 98 13.95 14.94 -3.70
CA VAL A 98 13.14 15.82 -4.57
C VAL A 98 13.85 16.09 -5.90
N ASN A 99 15.14 16.40 -5.88
CA ASN A 99 15.93 16.67 -7.09
C ASN A 99 15.95 15.45 -8.03
N GLU A 100 16.12 14.24 -7.50
CA GLU A 100 16.10 13.02 -8.34
C GLU A 100 14.70 12.70 -8.90
N LEU A 101 13.65 13.01 -8.14
CA LEU A 101 12.27 12.78 -8.58
C LEU A 101 11.86 13.76 -9.70
N PHE A 102 12.19 15.04 -9.55
CA PHE A 102 11.66 16.10 -10.41
C PHE A 102 12.62 16.62 -11.47
N LEU A 103 13.93 16.70 -11.17
CA LEU A 103 14.89 17.47 -11.98
C LEU A 103 15.90 16.59 -12.71
N ALA A 104 16.29 15.46 -12.11
CA ALA A 104 17.34 14.63 -12.68
C ALA A 104 16.89 13.86 -13.92
N SER A 105 17.73 13.86 -14.95
CA SER A 105 17.62 12.94 -16.09
C SER A 105 17.89 11.50 -15.67
N ILE A 106 17.25 10.55 -16.35
CA ILE A 106 17.48 9.12 -16.10
C ILE A 106 18.78 8.68 -16.79
N GLU A 107 19.73 8.13 -16.03
CA GLU A 107 20.95 7.51 -16.56
C GLU A 107 20.59 6.19 -17.24
N GLU A 108 20.45 6.19 -18.57
CA GLU A 108 19.96 5.06 -19.38
C GLU A 108 20.71 3.75 -19.11
N SER A 109 22.04 3.79 -19.03
CA SER A 109 22.84 2.58 -18.79
C SER A 109 22.55 1.93 -17.44
N ILE A 110 22.31 2.74 -16.40
CA ILE A 110 21.94 2.26 -15.07
C ILE A 110 20.51 1.74 -15.08
N PHE A 111 19.61 2.45 -15.77
CA PHE A 111 18.22 2.05 -15.90
C PHE A 111 18.07 0.69 -16.59
N VAL A 112 18.76 0.48 -17.72
CA VAL A 112 18.72 -0.79 -18.46
C VAL A 112 19.21 -1.94 -17.60
N LYS A 113 20.35 -1.76 -16.92
CA LYS A 113 20.88 -2.76 -16.00
C LYS A 113 19.89 -3.06 -14.85
N GLU A 114 19.31 -2.03 -14.26
CA GLU A 114 18.39 -2.20 -13.14
C GLU A 114 17.05 -2.84 -13.56
N LYS A 115 16.60 -2.62 -14.80
CA LYS A 115 15.49 -3.39 -15.37
C LYS A 115 15.82 -4.89 -15.42
N GLU A 116 17.01 -5.26 -15.88
CA GLU A 116 17.46 -6.66 -15.93
C GLU A 116 17.53 -7.28 -14.53
N ASP A 117 18.15 -6.57 -13.57
CA ASP A 117 18.25 -7.01 -12.18
C ASP A 117 16.86 -7.13 -11.53
N THR A 118 15.92 -6.24 -11.87
CA THR A 118 14.52 -6.33 -11.42
C THR A 118 13.83 -7.58 -11.95
N ILE A 119 14.04 -7.92 -13.23
CA ILE A 119 13.51 -9.14 -13.85
C ILE A 119 14.09 -10.38 -13.17
N GLU A 120 15.39 -10.41 -12.89
CA GLU A 120 16.02 -11.53 -12.20
C GLU A 120 15.47 -11.71 -10.78
N ARG A 121 15.37 -10.63 -10.00
CA ARG A 121 14.76 -10.66 -8.66
C ARG A 121 13.32 -11.14 -8.73
N TYR A 122 12.54 -10.70 -9.72
CA TYR A 122 11.19 -11.19 -9.93
C TYR A 122 11.16 -12.70 -10.23
N LYS A 123 12.00 -13.20 -11.14
CA LYS A 123 12.09 -14.63 -11.47
C LYS A 123 12.46 -15.47 -10.25
N ASN A 124 13.37 -14.98 -9.41
CA ASN A 124 13.75 -15.65 -8.16
C ASN A 124 12.58 -15.66 -7.17
N ASN A 125 11.90 -14.52 -6.98
CA ASN A 125 10.73 -14.42 -6.11
C ASN A 125 9.57 -15.30 -6.58
N TYR A 126 9.33 -15.38 -7.89
CA TYR A 126 8.25 -16.17 -8.48
C TYR A 126 8.39 -17.68 -8.23
N LYS A 127 9.59 -18.18 -7.89
CA LYS A 127 9.78 -19.57 -7.45
C LYS A 127 9.10 -19.84 -6.11
N HIS A 128 9.01 -18.83 -5.23
CA HIS A 128 8.39 -18.96 -3.91
C HIS A 128 6.86 -18.98 -4.02
N LEU A 129 6.25 -20.00 -3.43
CA LEU A 129 4.79 -20.17 -3.40
C LEU A 129 4.11 -19.03 -2.64
N GLU A 130 4.70 -18.58 -1.54
CA GLU A 130 4.19 -17.44 -0.77
C GLU A 130 4.06 -16.18 -1.63
N PHE A 131 5.11 -15.82 -2.38
CA PHE A 131 5.07 -14.65 -3.26
C PHE A 131 3.94 -14.75 -4.29
N ARG A 132 3.82 -15.89 -4.97
CA ARG A 132 2.76 -16.10 -5.96
C ARG A 132 1.38 -16.04 -5.34
N GLY A 133 1.19 -16.68 -4.19
CA GLY A 133 -0.11 -16.69 -3.50
C GLY A 133 -0.51 -15.31 -3.01
N ARG A 134 0.43 -14.58 -2.37
CA ARG A 134 0.20 -13.18 -1.94
C ARG A 134 -0.12 -12.25 -3.11
N MET A 135 0.52 -12.41 -4.26
CA MET A 135 0.22 -11.58 -5.44
C MET A 135 -1.10 -11.97 -6.12
N GLN A 136 -1.45 -13.26 -6.13
CA GLN A 136 -2.71 -13.73 -6.71
C GLN A 136 -3.93 -13.35 -5.89
N ILE A 137 -3.84 -13.37 -4.56
CA ILE A 137 -4.97 -12.93 -3.72
C ILE A 137 -5.27 -11.43 -3.91
N LEU A 138 -4.32 -10.63 -4.39
CA LEU A 138 -4.57 -9.23 -4.78
C LEU A 138 -5.50 -9.12 -5.99
N GLU A 139 -5.49 -10.08 -6.90
CA GLU A 139 -6.42 -10.06 -8.05
C GLU A 139 -7.89 -10.21 -7.60
N PHE A 140 -8.11 -10.84 -6.45
CA PHE A 140 -9.41 -10.93 -5.79
C PHE A 140 -9.70 -9.68 -4.94
N ALA A 141 -8.75 -9.27 -4.09
CA ALA A 141 -8.95 -8.19 -3.12
C ALA A 141 -9.06 -6.80 -3.77
N ASP A 142 -8.26 -6.53 -4.80
CA ASP A 142 -8.17 -5.24 -5.51
C ASP A 142 -8.86 -5.32 -6.88
N LYS A 143 -10.06 -5.92 -6.92
CA LYS A 143 -10.78 -6.27 -8.16
C LYS A 143 -10.99 -5.08 -9.09
N ASN A 144 -11.34 -3.91 -8.56
CA ASN A 144 -11.58 -2.71 -9.35
C ASN A 144 -10.30 -2.11 -9.95
N LYS A 145 -9.12 -2.48 -9.43
CA LYS A 145 -7.81 -2.06 -9.97
C LYS A 145 -7.34 -2.92 -11.13
N ASN A 146 -8.03 -4.04 -11.40
CA ASN A 146 -7.75 -4.96 -12.51
C ASN A 146 -6.27 -5.41 -12.57
N PHE A 147 -5.63 -5.53 -11.42
CA PHE A 147 -4.28 -6.07 -11.34
C PHE A 147 -4.29 -7.56 -11.67
N ARG A 148 -3.29 -8.01 -12.45
CA ARG A 148 -3.07 -9.42 -12.79
C ARG A 148 -1.59 -9.76 -12.69
N LEU A 149 -1.25 -10.85 -11.99
CA LEU A 149 0.13 -11.30 -11.84
C LEU A 149 0.75 -11.73 -13.19
N SER A 150 -0.06 -12.32 -14.07
CA SER A 150 0.37 -12.65 -15.44
C SER A 150 0.73 -11.40 -16.25
N GLN A 151 -0.06 -10.33 -16.09
CA GLN A 151 0.20 -9.05 -16.75
C GLN A 151 1.45 -8.39 -16.19
N LEU A 152 1.65 -8.39 -14.86
CA LEU A 152 2.88 -7.88 -14.25
C LEU A 152 4.14 -8.57 -14.82
N SER A 153 4.08 -9.89 -15.01
CA SER A 153 5.17 -10.68 -15.59
C SER A 153 5.50 -10.23 -17.02
N THR A 154 4.46 -9.95 -17.81
CA THR A 154 4.60 -9.49 -19.20
C THR A 154 5.10 -8.05 -19.24
N ASP A 155 4.50 -7.16 -18.44
CA ASP A 155 4.82 -5.74 -18.38
C ASP A 155 6.28 -5.51 -17.99
N LEU A 156 6.87 -6.33 -17.10
CA LEU A 156 8.29 -6.28 -16.73
C LEU A 156 9.23 -6.32 -17.94
N LEU A 157 8.90 -7.14 -18.95
CA LEU A 157 9.71 -7.27 -20.17
C LEU A 157 9.62 -6.02 -21.05
N HIS A 158 8.48 -5.33 -21.00
CA HIS A 158 8.15 -4.20 -21.86
C HIS A 158 8.33 -2.83 -21.22
N VAL A 159 8.81 -2.73 -19.96
CA VAL A 159 9.16 -1.43 -19.38
C VAL A 159 10.30 -0.81 -20.18
N ASP A 160 10.18 0.46 -20.52
CA ASP A 160 11.19 1.25 -21.21
C ASP A 160 11.29 2.65 -20.59
N LEU A 161 12.28 3.43 -21.04
CA LEU A 161 12.49 4.80 -20.56
C LEU A 161 11.30 5.71 -20.87
N GLY A 162 10.64 5.54 -22.02
CA GLY A 162 9.50 6.36 -22.41
C GLY A 162 8.35 6.24 -21.40
N LYS A 163 8.01 5.01 -21.00
CA LYS A 163 6.98 4.72 -19.99
C LYS A 163 7.32 5.29 -18.62
N VAL A 164 8.59 5.23 -18.22
CA VAL A 164 9.06 5.79 -16.95
C VAL A 164 9.04 7.31 -16.99
N SER A 165 9.51 7.93 -18.08
CA SER A 165 9.45 9.37 -18.26
C SER A 165 8.01 9.87 -18.26
N PHE A 166 7.10 9.20 -18.98
CA PHE A 166 5.67 9.51 -18.97
C PHE A 166 5.07 9.41 -17.55
N MET A 167 5.37 8.34 -16.82
CA MET A 167 4.94 8.18 -15.43
C MET A 167 5.46 9.32 -14.54
N ARG A 168 6.74 9.70 -14.66
CA ARG A 168 7.33 10.83 -13.92
C ARG A 168 6.69 12.15 -14.31
N GLU A 169 6.43 12.37 -15.59
CA GLU A 169 5.83 13.61 -16.08
C GLU A 169 4.44 13.82 -15.49
N HIS A 170 3.62 12.77 -15.42
CA HIS A 170 2.20 12.92 -15.07
C HIS A 170 1.82 12.51 -13.64
N LEU A 171 2.53 11.57 -13.01
CA LEU A 171 2.20 11.15 -11.63
C LEU A 171 3.06 11.82 -10.56
N PHE A 172 4.15 12.49 -10.93
CA PHE A 172 5.09 13.07 -9.98
C PHE A 172 4.86 14.58 -9.92
N PHE A 173 3.97 14.97 -9.04
CA PHE A 173 3.64 16.35 -8.70
C PHE A 173 3.31 16.44 -7.19
N PRO A 174 3.47 17.62 -6.55
CA PRO A 174 3.38 17.74 -5.10
C PRO A 174 2.08 17.18 -4.50
N GLY A 175 0.94 17.42 -5.16
CA GLY A 175 -0.38 16.91 -4.72
C GLY A 175 -0.59 15.40 -4.82
N ASN A 176 0.27 14.66 -5.52
CA ASN A 176 0.26 13.18 -5.56
C ASN A 176 1.46 12.57 -4.82
N MET A 177 1.97 13.32 -3.85
CA MET A 177 3.09 12.94 -3.01
C MET A 177 2.76 13.22 -1.54
N PHE A 178 3.51 12.59 -0.64
CA PHE A 178 3.37 12.81 0.79
C PHE A 178 4.68 12.50 1.50
N VAL A 179 5.09 13.36 2.43
CA VAL A 179 6.26 13.11 3.28
C VAL A 179 5.80 12.91 4.70
N PHE A 180 6.24 11.80 5.30
CA PHE A 180 6.04 11.52 6.71
C PHE A 180 7.38 11.42 7.42
N ILE A 181 7.54 12.19 8.50
CA ILE A 181 8.74 12.24 9.32
C ILE A 181 8.36 11.82 10.74
N HIS A 182 8.99 10.78 11.26
CA HIS A 182 8.83 10.34 12.65
C HIS A 182 10.10 10.66 13.44
N GLY A 183 9.96 11.49 14.46
CA GLY A 183 11.06 12.04 15.25
C GLY A 183 10.97 13.57 15.39
N ASN A 184 11.85 14.15 16.20
CA ASN A 184 11.85 15.59 16.48
C ASN A 184 12.55 16.37 15.36
N GLU A 185 11.80 17.09 14.55
CA GLU A 185 12.30 17.92 13.45
C GLU A 185 11.70 19.33 13.47
N ASN A 186 12.44 20.31 12.99
CA ASN A 186 12.01 21.70 12.91
C ASN A 186 11.24 21.97 11.62
N GLN A 187 9.93 22.20 11.74
CA GLN A 187 9.05 22.58 10.62
C GLN A 187 9.64 23.72 9.77
N LYS A 188 10.20 24.78 10.38
CA LYS A 188 10.75 25.93 9.64
C LYS A 188 11.92 25.56 8.74
N GLN A 189 12.68 24.52 9.10
CA GLN A 189 13.77 24.04 8.27
C GLN A 189 13.24 23.23 7.09
N LEU A 190 12.20 22.42 7.28
CA LEU A 190 11.55 21.68 6.20
C LEU A 190 10.87 22.59 5.17
N GLU A 191 10.33 23.73 5.60
CA GLU A 191 9.77 24.76 4.71
C GLU A 191 10.82 25.38 3.76
N THR A 192 12.12 25.16 4.00
CA THR A 192 13.19 25.62 3.10
C THR A 192 13.46 24.67 1.92
N VAL A 193 12.85 23.48 1.91
CA VAL A 193 12.99 22.54 0.78
C VAL A 193 12.35 23.14 -0.46
N SER A 194 13.13 23.22 -1.54
CA SER A 194 12.69 23.71 -2.83
C SER A 194 12.02 22.59 -3.62
N ILE A 195 10.70 22.71 -3.76
CA ILE A 195 9.89 21.83 -4.60
C ILE A 195 9.66 22.53 -5.95
N PRO A 196 10.04 21.92 -7.08
CA PRO A 196 9.79 22.49 -8.39
C PRO A 196 8.29 22.69 -8.64
N ASP A 197 7.92 23.88 -9.10
CA ASP A 197 6.57 24.15 -9.57
C ASP A 197 6.32 23.35 -10.86
N LYS A 198 5.29 22.52 -10.84
CA LYS A 198 4.95 21.66 -11.95
C LYS A 198 3.46 21.74 -12.20
N LYS A 199 3.09 22.28 -13.37
CA LYS A 199 1.70 22.31 -13.81
C LYS A 199 1.15 20.89 -13.86
N THR A 200 0.07 20.67 -13.14
CA THR A 200 -0.68 19.43 -13.15
C THR A 200 -1.61 19.41 -14.35
N ALA A 201 -1.39 18.45 -15.26
CA ALA A 201 -2.43 18.06 -16.20
C ALA A 201 -3.58 17.41 -15.42
N GLU A 202 -4.77 17.33 -16.00
CA GLU A 202 -5.82 16.47 -15.44
C GLU A 202 -5.39 15.02 -15.65
N VAL A 203 -5.01 14.36 -14.55
CA VAL A 203 -4.51 12.99 -14.57
C VAL A 203 -5.46 12.08 -13.84
N GLU A 204 -5.97 11.07 -14.55
CA GLU A 204 -6.82 10.04 -13.99
C GLU A 204 -6.15 8.66 -14.08
N GLN A 205 -6.12 7.93 -12.97
CA GLN A 205 -5.78 6.51 -12.98
C GLN A 205 -7.02 5.69 -13.31
N VAL A 206 -6.93 4.87 -14.36
CA VAL A 206 -8.08 4.11 -14.85
C VAL A 206 -8.37 2.92 -13.93
N HIS A 207 -9.60 2.84 -13.44
CA HIS A 207 -10.12 1.68 -12.72
C HIS A 207 -11.23 0.99 -13.52
N HIS A 208 -11.38 -0.32 -13.30
CA HIS A 208 -12.40 -1.14 -13.95
C HIS A 208 -13.48 -1.51 -12.95
N LEU A 209 -14.46 -0.62 -12.80
CA LEU A 209 -15.62 -0.87 -11.94
C LEU A 209 -16.29 -2.19 -12.32
N GLN A 210 -16.29 -3.12 -11.38
CA GLN A 210 -17.03 -4.37 -11.51
C GLN A 210 -18.41 -4.20 -10.90
N ASP A 211 -19.43 -4.75 -11.57
CA ASP A 211 -20.74 -4.89 -10.94
C ASP A 211 -20.68 -6.02 -9.91
N PHE A 212 -20.57 -5.62 -8.64
CA PHE A 212 -20.41 -6.56 -7.55
C PHE A 212 -21.62 -7.47 -7.36
N ASN A 213 -22.82 -7.10 -7.84
CA ASN A 213 -24.02 -7.93 -7.73
C ASN A 213 -23.86 -9.28 -8.43
N PHE A 214 -23.01 -9.37 -9.45
CA PHE A 214 -22.74 -10.59 -10.20
C PHE A 214 -21.48 -11.35 -9.73
N LEU A 215 -20.66 -10.75 -8.87
CA LEU A 215 -19.44 -11.42 -8.38
C LEU A 215 -19.76 -12.53 -7.37
N GLN A 216 -18.94 -13.58 -7.35
CA GLN A 216 -19.11 -14.74 -6.47
C GLN A 216 -17.82 -14.98 -5.66
N ASP A 217 -17.88 -15.89 -4.69
CA ASP A 217 -16.67 -16.37 -4.03
C ASP A 217 -15.70 -16.95 -5.06
N GLU A 218 -14.39 -16.80 -4.84
CA GLU A 218 -13.36 -17.22 -5.79
C GLU A 218 -12.38 -18.20 -5.13
N VAL A 219 -12.16 -19.36 -5.74
CA VAL A 219 -11.21 -20.36 -5.21
C VAL A 219 -10.19 -20.68 -6.28
N LEU A 220 -8.92 -20.43 -5.97
CA LEU A 220 -7.80 -20.85 -6.78
C LEU A 220 -7.08 -22.01 -6.11
N GLN A 221 -7.22 -23.21 -6.67
CA GLN A 221 -6.52 -24.41 -6.21
C GLN A 221 -5.54 -24.88 -7.28
N ARG A 222 -4.27 -25.08 -6.92
CA ARG A 222 -3.26 -25.62 -7.84
C ARG A 222 -2.30 -26.57 -7.14
N GLN A 223 -2.07 -27.70 -7.79
CA GLN A 223 -1.03 -28.64 -7.39
C GLN A 223 0.36 -28.06 -7.67
N MET A 224 1.28 -28.20 -6.72
CA MET A 224 2.64 -27.63 -6.72
C MET A 224 3.61 -28.54 -5.96
N ASN A 225 4.92 -28.24 -6.03
CA ASN A 225 5.95 -28.99 -5.28
C ASN A 225 6.00 -28.68 -3.77
N GLY A 226 5.04 -27.92 -3.26
CA GLY A 226 4.93 -27.52 -1.86
C GLY A 226 3.55 -26.93 -1.58
N SER A 227 3.32 -26.56 -0.32
CA SER A 227 2.01 -26.08 0.14
C SER A 227 2.07 -24.63 0.61
N TYR A 228 1.06 -23.84 0.24
CA TYR A 228 0.88 -22.47 0.72
C TYR A 228 -0.59 -22.10 0.59
N GLN A 229 -1.13 -21.44 1.61
CA GLN A 229 -2.51 -20.98 1.61
C GLN A 229 -2.62 -19.54 2.11
N CYS A 230 -3.50 -18.78 1.48
CA CYS A 230 -3.97 -17.49 1.96
C CYS A 230 -5.41 -17.28 1.51
N GLY A 231 -6.10 -16.35 2.17
CA GLY A 231 -7.45 -15.99 1.79
C GLY A 231 -7.70 -14.50 1.96
N GLY A 232 -8.89 -14.10 1.54
CA GLY A 232 -9.36 -12.74 1.67
C GLY A 232 -10.87 -12.70 1.82
N ILE A 233 -11.35 -11.80 2.68
CA ILE A 233 -12.76 -11.43 2.76
C ILE A 233 -12.89 -10.09 2.05
N LYS A 234 -13.77 -10.02 1.05
CA LYS A 234 -14.05 -8.79 0.32
C LYS A 234 -15.39 -8.22 0.74
N PHE A 235 -15.40 -6.93 0.98
CA PHE A 235 -16.56 -6.14 1.37
C PHE A 235 -16.93 -5.30 0.15
N ASP A 236 -17.62 -5.90 -0.82
CA ASP A 236 -17.95 -5.20 -2.04
C ASP A 236 -19.03 -4.14 -1.79
N ARG A 237 -18.77 -2.94 -2.30
CA ARG A 237 -19.63 -1.77 -2.23
C ARG A 237 -19.36 -0.86 -3.43
N ASN A 238 -20.24 0.10 -3.65
CA ASN A 238 -19.96 1.20 -4.57
C ASN A 238 -18.69 1.99 -4.12
N PRO A 239 -17.94 2.57 -5.06
CA PRO A 239 -16.85 3.48 -4.73
C PRO A 239 -17.31 4.64 -3.84
N THR A 240 -16.50 5.02 -2.86
CA THR A 240 -16.81 6.09 -1.90
C THR A 240 -15.56 6.83 -1.48
N THR A 241 -15.69 8.11 -1.17
CA THR A 241 -14.63 8.91 -0.54
C THR A 241 -14.94 9.23 0.93
N VAL A 242 -16.14 8.88 1.41
CA VAL A 242 -16.58 9.12 2.79
C VAL A 242 -16.41 7.88 3.67
N ASP A 243 -16.18 8.14 4.97
CA ASP A 243 -15.95 7.19 6.08
C ASP A 243 -14.88 6.10 5.86
N LEU A 244 -13.95 6.29 4.92
CA LEU A 244 -12.87 5.31 4.67
C LEU A 244 -12.04 5.03 5.92
N THR A 245 -11.82 6.05 6.75
CA THR A 245 -11.14 5.93 8.04
C THR A 245 -11.90 5.03 9.02
N LEU A 246 -13.23 5.23 9.15
CA LEU A 246 -14.09 4.42 10.00
C LEU A 246 -14.18 2.99 9.48
N GLU A 247 -14.33 2.83 8.16
CA GLU A 247 -14.32 1.52 7.49
C GLU A 247 -13.04 0.75 7.81
N HIS A 248 -11.89 1.39 7.63
CA HIS A 248 -10.61 0.78 7.95
C HIS A 248 -10.49 0.40 9.44
N ALA A 249 -11.02 1.21 10.36
CA ALA A 249 -11.05 0.90 11.79
C ALA A 249 -11.93 -0.31 12.11
N VAL A 250 -13.17 -0.33 11.60
CA VAL A 250 -14.12 -1.45 11.77
C VAL A 250 -13.54 -2.74 11.22
N LEU A 251 -12.98 -2.71 10.00
CA LEU A 251 -12.39 -3.90 9.38
C LEU A 251 -11.10 -4.35 10.08
N SER A 252 -10.35 -3.44 10.70
CA SER A 252 -9.18 -3.81 11.53
C SER A 252 -9.61 -4.56 12.79
N ILE A 253 -10.69 -4.13 13.45
CA ILE A 253 -11.24 -4.85 14.61
C ILE A 253 -11.74 -6.24 14.18
N ILE A 254 -12.50 -6.35 13.10
CA ILE A 254 -12.98 -7.64 12.58
C ILE A 254 -11.80 -8.55 12.21
N GLY A 255 -10.80 -8.02 11.52
CA GLY A 255 -9.60 -8.75 11.13
C GLY A 255 -8.84 -9.27 12.36
N GLU A 256 -8.71 -8.46 13.40
CA GLU A 256 -8.04 -8.86 14.64
C GLU A 256 -8.84 -9.95 15.38
N ILE A 257 -10.16 -9.84 15.47
CA ILE A 257 -11.02 -10.85 16.11
C ILE A 257 -10.89 -12.20 15.39
N LEU A 258 -10.92 -12.20 14.05
CA LEU A 258 -10.94 -13.43 13.27
C LEU A 258 -9.56 -14.06 13.08
N PHE A 259 -8.50 -13.25 13.00
CA PHE A 259 -7.18 -13.68 12.54
C PHE A 259 -6.01 -13.34 13.48
N GLN A 260 -6.26 -12.69 14.62
CA GLN A 260 -5.28 -12.48 15.70
C GLN A 260 -3.95 -11.88 15.22
N GLY A 261 -4.03 -10.88 14.33
CA GLY A 261 -2.85 -10.22 13.74
C GLY A 261 -2.24 -10.87 12.49
N LEU A 262 -2.69 -12.05 12.07
CA LEU A 262 -2.25 -12.69 10.82
C LEU A 262 -3.04 -12.20 9.61
N HIS A 263 -3.28 -10.89 9.54
CA HIS A 263 -4.10 -10.27 8.51
C HIS A 263 -3.57 -8.90 8.07
N GLU A 264 -4.07 -8.44 6.93
CA GLU A 264 -3.85 -7.10 6.41
C GLU A 264 -5.20 -6.53 5.97
N VAL A 265 -5.55 -5.37 6.52
CA VAL A 265 -6.70 -4.60 6.04
C VAL A 265 -6.29 -3.74 4.85
N LYS A 266 -7.15 -3.74 3.84
CA LYS A 266 -7.03 -2.90 2.66
C LYS A 266 -8.34 -2.21 2.42
N VAL A 267 -8.36 -0.90 2.62
CA VAL A 267 -9.48 -0.02 2.30
C VAL A 267 -8.95 1.13 1.50
N ASP A 268 -9.62 1.46 0.41
CA ASP A 268 -9.50 2.73 -0.30
C ASP A 268 -10.83 3.10 -0.96
N ARG A 269 -10.80 4.12 -1.83
CA ARG A 269 -12.00 4.60 -2.50
C ARG A 269 -12.73 3.52 -3.31
N MET A 270 -12.01 2.55 -3.86
CA MET A 270 -12.50 1.55 -4.80
C MET A 270 -12.81 0.20 -4.14
N ASP A 271 -11.96 -0.24 -3.21
CA ASP A 271 -11.97 -1.60 -2.70
C ASP A 271 -11.82 -1.65 -1.17
N ALA A 272 -12.54 -2.58 -0.53
CA ALA A 272 -12.39 -2.92 0.89
C ALA A 272 -12.24 -4.43 1.07
N SER A 273 -11.22 -4.86 1.80
CA SER A 273 -10.94 -6.28 2.06
C SER A 273 -10.08 -6.50 3.31
N ILE A 274 -10.18 -7.71 3.85
CA ILE A 274 -9.28 -8.24 4.87
C ILE A 274 -8.57 -9.45 4.24
N LEU A 275 -7.28 -9.32 3.99
CA LEU A 275 -6.43 -10.43 3.58
C LEU A 275 -5.91 -11.15 4.81
N TYR A 276 -5.86 -12.47 4.79
CA TYR A 276 -5.32 -13.26 5.90
C TYR A 276 -4.36 -14.33 5.42
N TYR A 277 -3.36 -14.59 6.25
CA TYR A 277 -2.22 -15.44 5.93
C TYR A 277 -2.02 -16.46 7.05
N GLU A 278 -1.37 -17.59 6.74
CA GLU A 278 -0.96 -18.59 7.74
C GLU A 278 -2.11 -19.10 8.65
N THR A 279 -3.35 -18.91 8.19
CA THR A 279 -4.58 -19.26 8.90
C THR A 279 -5.29 -20.35 8.09
N PRO A 280 -5.91 -21.36 8.73
CA PRO A 280 -6.67 -22.38 8.02
C PRO A 280 -7.76 -21.77 7.14
N LEU A 281 -7.92 -22.23 5.89
CA LEU A 281 -9.02 -21.78 5.05
C LEU A 281 -10.35 -22.32 5.60
N LYS A 282 -11.28 -21.42 5.93
CA LYS A 282 -12.64 -21.72 6.42
C LYS A 282 -13.60 -20.73 5.77
N LYS A 283 -14.91 -20.95 5.90
CA LYS A 283 -15.97 -20.02 5.45
C LYS A 283 -16.07 -18.83 6.41
N TYR A 284 -15.03 -18.00 6.52
CA TYR A 284 -14.97 -16.88 7.46
C TYR A 284 -15.97 -15.78 7.13
N LYS A 285 -16.41 -15.63 5.88
CA LYS A 285 -17.45 -14.66 5.52
C LYS A 285 -18.73 -14.81 6.35
N LEU A 286 -19.07 -16.04 6.76
CA LEU A 286 -20.24 -16.33 7.59
C LEU A 286 -20.07 -15.84 9.04
N ARG A 287 -18.84 -15.57 9.48
CA ARG A 287 -18.51 -15.18 10.85
C ARG A 287 -18.29 -13.68 11.03
N VAL A 288 -18.25 -12.91 9.94
CA VAL A 288 -17.92 -11.48 9.94
C VAL A 288 -18.86 -10.68 10.84
N PHE A 289 -20.15 -10.97 10.79
CA PHE A 289 -21.15 -10.30 11.62
C PHE A 289 -21.27 -10.96 13.01
N ASP A 290 -21.24 -12.28 13.07
CA ASP A 290 -21.39 -13.04 14.32
C ASP A 290 -20.23 -12.81 15.32
N CYS A 291 -19.06 -12.40 14.85
CA CYS A 291 -17.91 -12.17 15.72
C CYS A 291 -17.99 -10.86 16.54
N ILE A 292 -18.94 -9.98 16.21
CA ILE A 292 -19.09 -8.64 16.77
C ILE A 292 -19.82 -8.71 18.11
N THR A 293 -19.04 -8.89 19.17
CA THR A 293 -19.52 -8.85 20.57
C THR A 293 -18.68 -7.85 21.35
N GLU A 294 -19.25 -7.22 22.38
CA GLU A 294 -18.52 -6.23 23.20
C GLU A 294 -17.19 -6.80 23.74
N VAL A 295 -17.20 -8.04 24.22
CA VAL A 295 -15.99 -8.72 24.74
C VAL A 295 -14.92 -8.88 23.65
N ASN A 296 -15.30 -9.32 22.45
CA ASN A 296 -14.36 -9.49 21.35
C ASN A 296 -13.84 -8.14 20.84
N ILE A 297 -14.70 -7.12 20.80
CA ILE A 297 -14.35 -5.77 20.36
C ILE A 297 -13.31 -5.17 21.30
N GLU A 298 -13.58 -5.14 22.61
CA GLU A 298 -12.65 -4.55 23.58
C GLU A 298 -11.29 -5.27 23.57
N LYS A 299 -11.29 -6.60 23.49
CA LYS A 299 -10.04 -7.37 23.36
C LYS A 299 -9.27 -7.00 22.08
N ALA A 300 -9.95 -6.92 20.95
CA ALA A 300 -9.31 -6.56 19.69
C ALA A 300 -8.78 -5.12 19.69
N LYS A 301 -9.52 -4.17 20.29
CA LYS A 301 -9.07 -2.78 20.46
C LYS A 301 -7.78 -2.73 21.27
N GLU A 302 -7.71 -3.44 22.39
CA GLU A 302 -6.51 -3.53 23.22
C GLU A 302 -5.31 -4.09 22.44
N GLU A 303 -5.50 -5.23 21.75
CA GLU A 303 -4.44 -5.87 20.96
C GLU A 303 -3.94 -4.97 19.81
N ILE A 304 -4.85 -4.30 19.10
CA ILE A 304 -4.49 -3.34 18.04
C ILE A 304 -3.67 -2.19 18.64
N MET A 305 -4.13 -1.60 19.74
CA MET A 305 -3.43 -0.48 20.38
C MET A 305 -2.03 -0.89 20.87
N ASN A 306 -1.89 -2.07 21.48
CA ASN A 306 -0.59 -2.61 21.90
C ASN A 306 0.36 -2.78 20.71
N LYS A 307 -0.13 -3.30 19.58
CA LYS A 307 0.68 -3.43 18.34
C LYS A 307 1.08 -2.06 17.80
N MET A 308 0.20 -1.08 17.85
CA MET A 308 0.50 0.29 17.40
C MET A 308 1.55 0.97 18.28
N ASP A 309 1.49 0.80 19.60
CA ASP A 309 2.51 1.35 20.51
C ASP A 309 3.90 0.74 20.21
N VAL A 310 3.94 -0.56 19.91
CA VAL A 310 5.17 -1.23 19.46
C VAL A 310 5.65 -0.66 18.11
N LEU A 311 4.74 -0.40 17.16
CA LEU A 311 5.11 0.19 15.88
C LEU A 311 5.73 1.58 16.05
N VAL A 312 5.07 2.46 16.81
CA VAL A 312 5.51 3.84 17.04
C VAL A 312 6.86 3.89 17.75
N GLY A 313 7.06 3.06 18.79
CA GLY A 313 8.25 3.13 19.63
C GLY A 313 9.41 2.24 19.20
N ARG A 314 9.14 1.07 18.60
CA ARG A 314 10.16 0.02 18.38
C ARG A 314 10.31 -0.42 16.92
N LYS A 315 9.34 -0.11 16.06
CA LYS A 315 9.38 -0.44 14.62
C LYS A 315 9.05 0.80 13.77
N PRO A 316 9.86 1.87 13.90
CA PRO A 316 9.56 3.17 13.32
C PRO A 316 9.50 3.15 11.79
N LYS A 317 10.29 2.28 11.13
CA LYS A 317 10.23 2.05 9.68
C LYS A 317 8.84 1.59 9.24
N GLU A 318 8.31 0.56 9.90
CA GLU A 318 6.99 0.00 9.59
C GLU A 318 5.90 1.03 9.87
N PHE A 319 6.05 1.84 10.92
CA PHE A 319 5.12 2.91 11.25
C PHE A 319 5.04 4.01 10.18
N VAL A 320 6.18 4.55 9.72
CA VAL A 320 6.17 5.62 8.70
C VAL A 320 5.63 5.12 7.35
N LEU A 321 5.92 3.87 6.99
CA LEU A 321 5.38 3.25 5.78
C LEU A 321 3.86 3.01 5.88
N LEU A 322 3.37 2.62 7.06
CA LEU A 322 1.94 2.49 7.32
C LEU A 322 1.23 3.84 7.21
N ALA A 323 1.76 4.89 7.85
CA ALA A 323 1.19 6.23 7.79
C ALA A 323 1.07 6.74 6.35
N GLY A 324 2.10 6.51 5.53
CA GLY A 324 2.06 6.79 4.10
C GLY A 324 0.95 6.03 3.36
N LYS A 325 0.87 4.71 3.58
CA LYS A 325 -0.17 3.86 2.97
C LYS A 325 -1.58 4.33 3.33
N LEU A 326 -1.82 4.67 4.59
CA LEU A 326 -3.12 5.17 5.04
C LEU A 326 -3.45 6.51 4.39
N TYR A 327 -2.49 7.44 4.30
CA TYR A 327 -2.67 8.74 3.65
C TYR A 327 -3.15 8.59 2.19
N PHE A 328 -2.48 7.78 1.38
CA PHE A 328 -2.86 7.56 -0.03
C PHE A 328 -4.17 6.81 -0.22
N ASN A 329 -4.65 6.14 0.82
CA ASN A 329 -5.95 5.49 0.84
C ASN A 329 -7.05 6.39 1.42
N ASN A 330 -6.76 7.68 1.64
CA ASN A 330 -7.64 8.67 2.28
C ASN A 330 -8.09 8.25 3.69
N ILE A 331 -7.19 7.60 4.43
CA ILE A 331 -7.40 7.19 5.81
C ILE A 331 -6.56 8.09 6.71
N ASP A 332 -7.25 8.88 7.54
CA ASP A 332 -6.60 9.71 8.55
C ASP A 332 -6.21 8.84 9.75
N ILE A 333 -4.90 8.70 9.99
CA ILE A 333 -4.37 7.88 11.08
C ILE A 333 -4.81 8.36 12.47
N TYR A 334 -5.04 9.66 12.69
CA TYR A 334 -5.54 10.21 13.96
C TYR A 334 -6.95 9.77 14.23
N LEU A 335 -7.80 10.02 13.25
CA LEU A 335 -9.20 9.70 13.36
C LEU A 335 -9.37 8.18 13.41
N TRP A 336 -8.52 7.41 12.73
CA TRP A 336 -8.46 5.96 12.86
C TRP A 336 -8.14 5.53 14.30
N PHE A 337 -7.12 6.10 14.94
CA PHE A 337 -6.82 5.84 16.35
C PHE A 337 -7.98 6.20 17.27
N ALA A 338 -8.64 7.33 17.03
CA ALA A 338 -9.79 7.76 17.81
C ALA A 338 -10.95 6.76 17.67
N TYR A 339 -11.23 6.27 16.46
CA TYR A 339 -12.24 5.25 16.22
C TYR A 339 -11.88 3.92 16.89
N ILE A 340 -10.65 3.41 16.72
CA ILE A 340 -10.22 2.18 17.38
C ILE A 340 -10.41 2.27 18.90
N LYS A 341 -10.16 3.43 19.53
CA LYS A 341 -10.34 3.59 20.98
C LYS A 341 -11.80 3.70 21.42
N SER A 342 -12.64 4.38 20.65
CA SER A 342 -13.97 4.82 21.10
C SER A 342 -15.14 4.02 20.52
N ILE A 343 -14.95 3.33 19.40
CA ILE A 343 -16.05 2.64 18.73
C ILE A 343 -16.59 1.51 19.62
N ASN A 344 -17.92 1.44 19.73
CA ASN A 344 -18.63 0.38 20.44
C ASN A 344 -19.37 -0.54 19.46
N ARG A 345 -19.93 -1.62 20.00
CA ARG A 345 -20.68 -2.61 19.21
C ARG A 345 -21.78 -1.99 18.34
N LYS A 346 -22.64 -1.15 18.94
CA LYS A 346 -23.78 -0.57 18.23
C LYS A 346 -23.32 0.27 17.04
N GLN A 347 -22.27 1.08 17.22
CA GLN A 347 -21.72 1.90 16.14
C GLN A 347 -21.13 1.05 15.01
N MET A 348 -20.48 -0.08 15.34
CA MET A 348 -20.00 -1.02 14.32
C MET A 348 -21.16 -1.66 13.55
N GLU A 349 -22.19 -2.15 14.26
CA GLU A 349 -23.37 -2.76 13.64
C GLU A 349 -24.12 -1.75 12.75
N ASP A 350 -24.36 -0.54 13.24
CA ASP A 350 -24.99 0.54 12.48
C ASP A 350 -24.18 0.88 11.21
N PHE A 351 -22.84 0.97 11.32
CA PHE A 351 -21.97 1.23 10.19
C PHE A 351 -22.02 0.12 9.13
N LEU A 352 -21.94 -1.14 9.55
CA LEU A 352 -21.97 -2.28 8.65
C LEU A 352 -23.33 -2.41 7.94
N ASN A 353 -24.43 -2.16 8.66
CA ASN A 353 -25.78 -2.15 8.09
C ASN A 353 -25.97 -1.02 7.08
N MET A 354 -25.45 0.18 7.37
CA MET A 354 -25.52 1.32 6.45
C MET A 354 -24.76 1.07 5.15
N ARG A 355 -23.64 0.33 5.21
CA ARG A 355 -22.77 0.10 4.06
C ARG A 355 -23.28 -0.96 3.09
N ASP A 356 -24.24 -1.79 3.51
CA ASP A 356 -24.89 -2.84 2.71
C ASP A 356 -23.90 -3.64 1.85
N TYR A 357 -22.84 -4.14 2.50
CA TYR A 357 -21.79 -4.87 1.79
C TYR A 357 -22.32 -6.17 1.20
N LYS A 358 -21.93 -6.43 -0.05
CA LYS A 358 -21.89 -7.82 -0.52
C LYS A 358 -20.58 -8.46 -0.06
N VAL A 359 -20.66 -9.27 0.98
CA VAL A 359 -19.48 -9.96 1.53
C VAL A 359 -19.18 -11.23 0.72
N ARG A 360 -17.96 -11.31 0.18
CA ARG A 360 -17.46 -12.48 -0.55
C ARG A 360 -16.16 -12.99 0.05
N GLU A 361 -15.85 -14.24 -0.24
CA GLU A 361 -14.59 -14.86 0.20
C GLU A 361 -13.77 -15.39 -0.98
N GLY A 362 -12.46 -15.24 -0.88
CA GLY A 362 -11.50 -15.66 -1.87
C GLY A 362 -10.38 -16.47 -1.25
N TYR A 363 -9.91 -17.52 -1.93
CA TYR A 363 -8.79 -18.35 -1.46
C TYR A 363 -7.77 -18.64 -2.54
N VAL A 364 -6.49 -18.68 -2.14
CA VAL A 364 -5.42 -19.30 -2.92
C VAL A 364 -4.88 -20.48 -2.11
N ASN A 365 -4.90 -21.67 -2.71
CA ASN A 365 -4.39 -22.89 -2.12
C ASN A 365 -3.46 -23.60 -3.10
N TYR A 366 -2.17 -23.61 -2.77
CA TYR A 366 -1.17 -24.48 -3.38
C TYR A 366 -0.96 -25.69 -2.49
N TYR A 367 -0.96 -26.88 -3.08
CA TYR A 367 -0.84 -28.13 -2.34
C TYR A 367 0.13 -29.10 -3.02
N LYS A 368 0.80 -29.94 -2.21
CA LYS A 368 1.70 -30.99 -2.67
C LYS A 368 0.94 -32.25 -3.06
N GLU A 369 1.38 -32.94 -4.12
CA GLU A 369 0.82 -34.22 -4.53
C GLU A 369 0.97 -35.28 -3.42
N GLY A 370 -0.13 -35.96 -3.08
CA GLY A 370 -0.20 -36.94 -1.99
C GLY A 370 -0.84 -36.41 -0.70
N ASP A 371 -0.89 -35.09 -0.50
CA ASP A 371 -1.65 -34.47 0.60
C ASP A 371 -3.14 -34.47 0.23
N LYS A 372 -3.86 -35.55 0.57
CA LYS A 372 -5.33 -35.55 0.50
C LYS A 372 -5.88 -34.66 1.61
N TYR A 373 -6.43 -33.48 1.30
CA TYR A 373 -7.39 -32.85 2.21
C TYR A 373 -8.61 -32.25 1.52
N GLY A 374 -9.71 -32.37 2.29
CA GLY A 374 -11.12 -32.22 1.95
C GLY A 374 -11.48 -30.99 1.15
N VAL A 375 -12.43 -31.21 0.25
CA VAL A 375 -13.33 -30.21 -0.31
C VAL A 375 -13.81 -29.28 0.83
N ILE A 376 -13.66 -27.96 0.62
CA ILE A 376 -14.14 -26.89 1.53
C ILE A 376 -15.67 -26.82 1.55
#